data_AF-A5DS00-F1
#
_entry.id   AF-A5DS00-F1
#
_cell.length_a   1.000
_cell.length_b   1.000
_cell.length_c   1.000
_cell.angle_alpha   90.00
_cell.angle_beta   90.00
_cell.angle_gamma   90.00
#
_symmetry.space_group_name_H-M   'P 1'
#
loop_
_entity.id
_entity.type
_entity.pdbx_description
1 polymer ?
#
loop_
_entity_poly.entity_id
_entity_poly.type
_entity_poly.pdbx_seq_one_letter_code
_entity_poly.pdbx_strand_id
1 'polypeptide(L)'
;MHIARNENEQILIEPSINSVRVSIKIKQADEIEQILVHKFTRFLTSRAENFFILRRVPIKGYDISFLITNFHTELMLKDKLVDFIIEFMEDVDKEISEMKLFLNARARVIAESFLIPFD
;
A
#
# COMPACT_ATOMS: atom_id res chain seq x y z
N MET A 1 -9.25 -16.87 4.65
CA MET A 1 -9.39 -16.22 5.96
C MET A 1 -9.47 -14.73 5.76
N HIS A 2 -10.42 -14.06 6.41
CA HIS A 2 -10.60 -12.62 6.33
C HIS A 2 -10.33 -12.03 7.72
N ILE A 3 -9.53 -10.96 7.79
CA ILE A 3 -9.19 -10.25 9.02
C ILE A 3 -9.50 -8.79 8.78
N ALA A 4 -10.45 -8.23 9.52
CA ALA A 4 -10.82 -6.81 9.41
C ALA A 4 -10.63 -6.11 10.75
N ARG A 5 -9.99 -4.95 10.70
CA ARG A 5 -9.93 -4.03 11.84
C ARG A 5 -11.21 -3.19 11.91
N ASN A 6 -11.71 -2.78 10.74
CA ASN A 6 -12.96 -2.07 10.52
C ASN A 6 -13.41 -2.26 9.05
N GLU A 7 -14.46 -1.57 8.62
CA GLU A 7 -15.02 -1.68 7.24
C GLU A 7 -14.05 -1.19 6.14
N ASN A 8 -13.10 -0.34 6.50
CA ASN A 8 -12.16 0.31 5.59
C ASN A 8 -10.78 -0.35 5.59
N GLU A 9 -10.41 -1.04 6.66
CA GLU A 9 -9.12 -1.73 6.85
C GLU A 9 -9.34 -3.23 6.99
N GLN A 10 -9.01 -3.99 5.94
CA GLN A 10 -9.22 -5.43 5.90
C GLN A 10 -8.18 -6.15 5.06
N ILE A 11 -7.96 -7.42 5.41
CA ILE A 11 -7.02 -8.32 4.75
C ILE A 11 -7.75 -9.61 4.39
N LEU A 12 -7.52 -10.07 3.17
CA LEU A 12 -7.95 -11.38 2.71
C LEU A 12 -6.73 -12.26 2.47
N ILE A 13 -6.67 -13.39 3.18
CA ILE A 13 -5.63 -14.40 3.06
C ILE A 13 -6.23 -15.66 2.44
N GLU A 14 -5.72 -16.05 1.29
CA GLU A 14 -6.19 -17.19 0.49
C GLU A 14 -5.04 -18.20 0.36
N PRO A 15 -4.98 -19.20 1.26
CA PRO A 15 -3.96 -20.24 1.19
C PRO A 15 -4.32 -21.32 0.16
N SER A 16 -3.29 -21.92 -0.40
CA SER A 16 -3.33 -23.10 -1.28
C SER A 16 -2.16 -24.03 -0.93
N ILE A 17 -2.08 -25.19 -1.58
CA ILE A 17 -1.03 -26.19 -1.35
C ILE A 17 0.37 -25.61 -1.65
N ASN A 18 0.52 -24.83 -2.73
CA ASN A 18 1.80 -24.35 -3.24
C ASN A 18 1.95 -22.82 -3.25
N SER A 19 0.95 -22.11 -2.73
CA SER A 19 0.94 -20.65 -2.75
C SER A 19 0.00 -20.06 -1.72
N VAL A 20 0.24 -18.81 -1.36
CA VAL A 20 -0.64 -17.99 -0.53
C VAL A 20 -0.79 -16.64 -1.21
N ARG A 21 -2.03 -16.18 -1.34
CA ARG A 21 -2.34 -14.81 -1.73
C ARG A 21 -2.76 -14.00 -0.51
N VAL A 22 -2.14 -12.83 -0.33
CA VAL A 22 -2.47 -11.87 0.72
C VAL A 22 -2.90 -10.58 0.05
N SER A 23 -4.14 -10.15 0.25
CA SER A 23 -4.68 -8.91 -0.33
C SER A 23 -5.08 -7.95 0.77
N ILE A 24 -4.62 -6.70 0.66
CA ILE A 24 -4.75 -5.69 1.70
C ILE A 24 -5.58 -4.53 1.16
N LYS A 25 -6.57 -4.11 1.94
CA LYS A 25 -7.31 -2.87 1.77
C LYS A 25 -6.75 -1.86 2.77
N ILE A 26 -6.16 -0.79 2.24
CA ILE A 26 -5.46 0.24 3.00
C ILE A 26 -6.48 1.28 3.46
N LYS A 27 -6.25 1.89 4.62
CA LYS A 27 -7.09 2.96 5.15
C LYS A 27 -7.14 4.15 4.18
N GLN A 28 -8.35 4.64 3.92
CA GLN A 28 -8.61 5.79 3.04
C GLN A 28 -9.66 6.68 3.71
N ALA A 29 -9.23 7.72 4.44
CA ALA A 29 -10.13 8.56 5.24
C ALA A 29 -10.86 9.63 4.41
N ASP A 30 -10.26 10.08 3.31
CA ASP A 30 -10.83 11.09 2.42
C ASP A 30 -10.38 10.90 0.96
N GLU A 31 -10.92 11.73 0.06
CA GLU A 31 -10.61 11.67 -1.38
C GLU A 31 -9.13 11.88 -1.70
N ILE A 32 -8.41 12.67 -0.88
CA ILE A 32 -6.97 12.88 -1.07
C ILE A 32 -6.23 11.58 -0.78
N GLU A 33 -6.51 10.92 0.34
CA GLU A 33 -5.91 9.63 0.68
C GLU A 33 -6.26 8.54 -0.34
N GLN A 34 -7.50 8.51 -0.86
CA GLN A 34 -7.87 7.58 -1.93
C GLN A 34 -6.96 7.73 -3.16
N ILE A 35 -6.70 8.98 -3.58
CA ILE A 35 -5.82 9.27 -4.72
C ILE A 35 -4.36 8.93 -4.40
N LEU A 36 -3.90 9.25 -3.19
CA LEU A 36 -2.53 8.96 -2.75
C LEU A 36 -2.28 7.44 -2.70
N VAL A 37 -3.18 6.68 -2.08
CA VAL A 37 -3.11 5.20 -2.03
C VAL A 37 -3.12 4.62 -3.44
N HIS A 38 -4.01 5.09 -4.32
CA HIS A 38 -4.06 4.63 -5.70
C HIS A 38 -2.75 4.89 -6.46
N LYS A 39 -2.17 6.08 -6.33
CA LYS A 39 -0.90 6.43 -6.99
C LYS A 39 0.27 5.66 -6.41
N PHE A 40 0.34 5.53 -5.08
CA PHE A 40 1.40 4.82 -4.37
C PHE A 40 1.42 3.33 -4.71
N THR A 41 0.26 2.67 -4.62
CA THR A 41 0.14 1.24 -4.98
C THR A 41 0.46 1.00 -6.45
N ARG A 42 0.00 1.87 -7.37
CA ARG A 42 0.35 1.80 -8.80
C ARG A 42 1.85 1.97 -9.05
N PHE A 43 2.53 2.82 -8.29
CA PHE A 43 3.97 2.99 -8.37
C PHE A 43 4.73 1.74 -7.92
N LEU A 44 4.24 1.06 -6.88
CA LEU A 44 4.81 -0.21 -6.42
C LEU A 44 4.55 -1.34 -7.41
N THR A 45 3.33 -1.48 -7.93
CA THR A 45 3.00 -2.57 -8.86
C THR A 45 3.70 -2.43 -10.20
N SER A 46 4.05 -1.22 -10.63
CA SER A 46 4.89 -1.01 -11.82
C SER A 46 6.33 -1.53 -11.64
N ARG A 47 6.76 -1.80 -10.40
CA ARG A 47 8.07 -2.34 -10.04
C ARG A 47 8.00 -3.79 -9.56
N ALA A 48 6.87 -4.46 -9.78
CA ALA A 48 6.66 -5.85 -9.37
C ALA A 48 7.69 -6.84 -9.95
N GLU A 49 8.44 -6.47 -11.00
CA GLU A 49 9.54 -7.31 -11.51
C GLU A 49 10.73 -7.38 -10.54
N ASN A 50 11.03 -6.29 -9.83
CA ASN A 50 12.06 -6.26 -8.79
C ASN A 50 11.53 -6.73 -7.43
N PHE A 51 10.21 -6.69 -7.27
CA PHE A 51 9.54 -7.04 -6.04
C PHE A 51 8.76 -8.34 -6.21
N PHE A 52 9.48 -9.45 -6.20
CA PHE A 52 9.07 -10.75 -6.75
C PHE A 52 7.78 -11.36 -6.17
N ILE A 53 7.38 -10.94 -4.96
CA ILE A 53 6.16 -11.40 -4.30
C ILE A 53 4.94 -10.51 -4.59
N LEU A 54 5.12 -9.34 -5.22
CA LEU A 54 4.06 -8.38 -5.47
C LEU A 54 3.28 -8.74 -6.74
N ARG A 55 1.95 -8.71 -6.65
CA ARG A 55 1.08 -8.92 -7.82
C ARG A 55 0.96 -7.60 -8.60
N ARG A 56 1.14 -7.67 -9.93
CA ARG A 56 1.02 -6.51 -10.85
C ARG A 56 -0.34 -5.81 -10.80
N VAL A 57 -1.39 -6.57 -10.51
CA VAL A 57 -2.76 -6.08 -10.39
C VAL A 57 -3.31 -6.61 -9.07
N PRO A 58 -3.94 -5.80 -8.22
CA PRO A 58 -4.59 -6.29 -7.01
C PRO A 58 -5.85 -7.10 -7.36
N ILE A 59 -6.42 -7.80 -6.39
CA ILE A 59 -7.76 -8.38 -6.55
C ILE A 59 -8.83 -7.27 -6.47
N LYS A 60 -10.01 -7.52 -7.03
CA LYS A 60 -11.11 -6.54 -7.01
C LYS A 60 -11.50 -6.20 -5.57
N GLY A 61 -11.59 -4.91 -5.25
CA GLY A 61 -11.98 -4.42 -3.92
C GLY A 61 -10.85 -4.31 -2.90
N TYR A 62 -9.60 -4.54 -3.33
CA TYR A 62 -8.39 -4.40 -2.53
C TYR A 62 -7.39 -3.52 -3.29
N ASP A 63 -6.48 -2.88 -2.56
CA ASP A 63 -5.56 -1.89 -3.12
C ASP A 63 -4.24 -2.53 -3.56
N ILE A 64 -3.79 -3.55 -2.84
CA ILE A 64 -2.55 -4.28 -3.15
C ILE A 64 -2.69 -5.77 -2.84
N SER A 65 -2.02 -6.60 -3.63
CA SER A 65 -2.00 -8.06 -3.42
C SER A 65 -0.59 -8.62 -3.56
N PHE A 66 -0.24 -9.53 -2.66
CA PHE A 66 0.96 -10.35 -2.70
C PHE A 66 0.61 -11.77 -3.13
N LEU A 67 1.49 -12.40 -3.90
CA LEU A 67 1.44 -13.80 -4.26
C LEU A 67 2.76 -14.46 -3.86
N ILE A 68 2.71 -15.25 -2.79
CA ILE A 68 3.84 -16.02 -2.30
C ILE A 68 3.68 -17.45 -2.81
N THR A 69 4.65 -17.95 -3.56
CA THR A 69 4.67 -19.33 -4.08
C THR A 69 5.67 -20.17 -3.27
N ASN A 70 5.65 -21.49 -3.46
CA ASN A 70 6.64 -22.39 -2.86
C ASN A 70 8.08 -22.00 -3.25
N PHE A 71 8.31 -21.54 -4.48
CA PHE A 71 9.63 -21.08 -4.95
C PHE A 71 10.15 -19.89 -4.13
N HIS A 72 9.26 -18.99 -3.71
CA HIS A 72 9.64 -17.87 -2.84
C HIS A 72 10.10 -18.38 -1.46
N THR A 73 9.40 -19.36 -0.90
CA THR A 73 9.75 -19.96 0.41
C THR A 73 10.94 -20.92 0.37
N GLU A 74 11.32 -21.40 -0.81
CA GLU A 74 12.56 -22.18 -1.03
C GLU A 74 13.80 -21.27 -1.06
N LEU A 75 13.66 -20.06 -1.59
CA LEU A 75 14.76 -19.09 -1.73
C LEU A 75 14.86 -18.11 -0.55
N MET A 76 13.75 -17.83 0.14
CA MET A 76 13.65 -16.83 1.19
C MET A 76 13.11 -17.45 2.48
N LEU A 77 13.58 -16.92 3.62
CA LEU A 77 13.11 -17.32 4.93
C LEU A 77 11.65 -16.89 5.12
N LYS A 78 10.78 -17.87 5.43
CA LYS A 78 9.33 -17.66 5.55
C LYS A 78 8.97 -16.65 6.65
N ASP A 79 9.69 -16.68 7.76
CA ASP A 79 9.54 -15.74 8.88
C ASP A 79 9.86 -14.31 8.42
N LYS A 80 10.90 -14.14 7.60
CA LYS A 80 11.25 -12.83 7.03
C LYS A 80 10.26 -12.31 6.00
N LEU A 81 9.60 -13.19 5.25
CA LEU A 81 8.49 -12.80 4.38
C LEU A 81 7.28 -12.31 5.19
N VAL A 82 7.01 -12.94 6.34
CA VAL A 82 5.93 -12.51 7.24
C VAL A 82 6.28 -11.17 7.88
N ASP A 83 7.48 -11.04 8.45
CA ASP A 83 7.99 -9.78 9.03
C ASP A 83 7.85 -8.64 8.00
N PHE A 84 8.29 -8.89 6.77
CA PHE A 84 8.22 -7.92 5.68
C PHE A 84 6.78 -7.49 5.36
N ILE A 85 5.80 -8.40 5.31
CA ILE A 85 4.40 -8.02 5.03
C ILE A 85 3.83 -7.14 6.15
N ILE A 86 4.20 -7.44 7.40
CA ILE A 86 3.76 -6.66 8.57
C ILE A 86 4.37 -5.25 8.51
N GLU A 87 5.69 -5.16 8.33
CA GLU A 87 6.40 -3.89 8.18
C GLU A 87 5.86 -3.06 7.02
N PHE A 88 5.63 -3.70 5.86
CA PHE A 88 5.02 -3.05 4.71
C PHE A 88 3.67 -2.42 5.04
N MET A 89 2.80 -3.11 5.77
CA MET A 89 1.50 -2.57 6.17
C MET A 89 1.64 -1.34 7.07
N GLU A 90 2.56 -1.37 8.03
CA GLU A 90 2.79 -0.23 8.94
C GLU A 90 3.36 0.98 8.21
N ASP A 91 4.30 0.76 7.29
CA ASP A 91 4.99 1.85 6.60
C ASP A 91 4.15 2.51 5.51
N VAL A 92 3.27 1.75 4.85
CA VAL A 92 2.31 2.33 3.89
C VAL A 92 1.41 3.37 4.56
N ASP A 93 0.89 3.05 5.75
CA ASP A 93 -0.01 3.96 6.48
C ASP A 93 0.72 5.24 6.92
N LYS A 94 1.98 5.12 7.36
CA LYS A 94 2.85 6.26 7.70
C LYS A 94 3.13 7.12 6.47
N GLU A 95 3.58 6.51 5.38
CA GLU A 95 3.96 7.20 4.15
C GLU A 95 2.78 7.96 3.53
N ILE A 96 1.57 7.37 3.52
CA ILE A 96 0.35 8.05 3.04
C ILE A 96 0.02 9.27 3.90
N SER A 97 0.15 9.13 5.22
CA SER A 97 -0.07 10.23 6.16
C SER A 97 0.95 11.35 5.95
N GLU A 98 2.22 11.02 5.75
CA GLU A 98 3.29 11.97 5.46
C GLU A 98 3.07 12.68 4.12
N MET A 99 2.79 11.94 3.05
CA MET A 99 2.48 12.51 1.72
C MET A 99 1.35 13.52 1.78
N LYS A 100 0.30 13.25 2.56
CA LYS A 100 -0.83 14.17 2.76
C LYS A 100 -0.40 15.45 3.48
N LEU A 101 0.40 15.34 4.54
CA LEU A 101 0.94 16.49 5.25
C LEU A 101 1.83 17.36 4.34
N PHE A 102 2.70 16.74 3.55
CA PHE A 102 3.54 17.43 2.57
C PHE A 102 2.71 18.16 1.51
N LEU A 103 1.66 17.52 0.99
CA LEU A 103 0.75 18.12 0.02
C LEU A 103 0.08 19.38 0.58
N ASN A 104 -0.44 19.30 1.80
CA ASN A 104 -1.09 20.43 2.48
C ASN A 104 -0.11 21.57 2.78
N ALA A 105 1.08 21.26 3.28
CA ALA A 105 2.12 22.25 3.54
C ALA A 105 2.52 22.98 2.25
N ARG A 106 2.71 22.23 1.16
CA ARG A 106 3.07 22.80 -0.15
C ARG A 106 1.96 23.66 -0.73
N ALA A 107 0.70 23.23 -0.61
CA ALA A 107 -0.44 24.02 -1.05
C ALA A 107 -0.51 25.38 -0.33
N ARG A 108 -0.25 25.39 0.99
CA ARG A 108 -0.17 26.63 1.78
C ARG A 108 0.92 27.58 1.27
N VAL A 109 2.15 27.07 1.11
CA VAL A 109 3.28 27.88 0.61
C VAL A 109 2.99 28.48 -0.78
N ILE A 110 2.36 27.69 -1.66
CA ILE A 110 1.96 28.16 -3.00
C ILE A 110 0.90 29.27 -2.88
N ALA A 111 -0.12 29.09 -2.04
CA ALA A 111 -1.17 30.09 -1.84
C ALA A 111 -0.61 31.40 -1.27
N GLU A 112 0.26 31.33 -0.25
CA GLU A 112 0.94 32.50 0.31
C GLU A 112 1.79 33.20 -0.76
N SER A 113 2.62 32.45 -1.48
CA SER A 113 3.48 33.00 -2.54
C SER A 113 2.69 33.65 -3.67
N PHE A 114 1.53 33.11 -4.00
CA PHE A 114 0.65 33.67 -5.03
C PHE A 114 0.00 34.98 -4.58
N LEU A 115 -0.31 35.13 -3.29
CA LEU A 115 -0.99 36.32 -2.76
C LEU A 115 -0.04 37.49 -2.45
N ILE A 116 1.23 37.25 -2.12
CA ILE A 116 2.24 38.29 -1.82
C ILE A 116 2.27 39.45 -2.83
N PRO A 117 2.18 39.25 -4.16
CA PRO A 117 2.22 40.35 -5.13
C PRO A 117 0.95 41.21 -5.18
N PHE A 118 -0.13 40.79 -4.52
CA PHE A 118 -1.44 41.47 -4.52
C PHE A 118 -1.72 42.26 -3.23
N ASP A 119 -0.84 42.16 -2.23
CA ASP A 119 -0.79 43.01 -1.03
C ASP A 119 0.08 44.26 -1.27
#